data_AF-A0A2J6X1B6-F1
#
_entry.id   AF-A0A2J6X1B6-F1
#
_cell.length_a   1.000
_cell.length_b   1.000
_cell.length_c   1.000
_cell.angle_alpha   90.00
_cell.angle_beta   90.00
_cell.angle_gamma   90.00
#
_symmetry.space_group_name_H-M   'P 1'
#
loop_
_entity.id
_entity.type
_entity.pdbx_description
1 polymer ?
#
loop_
_entity_poly.entity_id
_entity_poly.type
_entity_poly.pdbx_seq_one_letter_code
_entity_poly.pdbx_strand_id
1 'polypeptide(L)'
;MTIEEREELRLFVGKNADYYIAKWEELGETQKVSWNWAAFMFGLLWFGYRKMYSYAFVFLVFSLFLQFIQTAVKTHPIVIMLTNILISVVVGMFGNYLYYQYAKNKIKQIKESITDERQRTLEIVRNGGTSLSTAIAIGLLYLMASSIIEYGLQEDKIENIREQESINPWSS
;
A
#
# COMPACT_ATOMS: atom_id res chain seq x y z
N MET A 1 9.97 22.21 10.00
CA MET A 1 8.71 22.47 9.29
C MET A 1 8.39 23.94 9.44
N THR A 2 8.15 24.67 8.35
CA THR A 2 7.75 26.10 8.42
C THR A 2 6.26 26.24 8.72
N ILE A 3 5.79 27.42 9.12
CA ILE A 3 4.36 27.68 9.36
C ILE A 3 3.54 27.48 8.07
N GLU A 4 4.04 27.97 6.93
CA GLU A 4 3.39 27.79 5.63
C GLU A 4 3.30 26.30 5.24
N GLU A 5 4.41 25.56 5.35
CA GLU A 5 4.43 24.11 5.05
C GLU A 5 3.44 23.36 5.94
N ARG A 6 3.35 23.73 7.22
CA ARG A 6 2.40 23.14 8.16
C ARG A 6 0.96 23.35 7.72
N GLU A 7 0.56 24.57 7.36
CA GLU A 7 -0.80 24.86 6.90
C GLU A 7 -1.16 24.13 5.60
N GLU A 8 -0.25 24.10 4.62
CA GLU A 8 -0.44 23.36 3.37
C GLU A 8 -0.62 21.85 3.62
N LEU A 9 0.17 21.29 4.53
CA LEU A 9 0.06 19.89 4.94
C LEU A 9 -1.24 19.62 5.69
N ARG A 10 -1.71 20.53 6.54
CA ARG A 10 -3.02 20.41 7.20
C ARG A 10 -4.16 20.36 6.18
N LEU A 11 -4.13 21.26 5.19
CA LEU A 11 -5.09 21.28 4.08
C LEU A 11 -5.05 19.99 3.27
N PHE A 12 -3.85 19.47 2.98
CA PHE A 12 -3.68 18.21 2.26
C PHE A 12 -4.18 17.00 3.07
N VAL A 13 -3.95 16.95 4.38
CA VAL A 13 -4.34 15.80 5.20
C VAL A 13 -5.84 15.78 5.48
N GLY A 14 -6.44 16.96 5.70
CA GLY A 14 -7.85 17.13 6.05
C GLY A 14 -8.15 16.77 7.50
N LYS A 15 -9.22 16.00 7.72
CA LYS A 15 -9.80 15.71 9.06
C LYS A 15 -8.81 15.25 10.14
N ASN A 16 -7.77 14.51 9.77
CA ASN A 16 -6.80 13.94 10.71
C ASN A 16 -5.47 14.73 10.75
N ALA A 17 -5.48 16.01 10.35
CA ALA A 17 -4.29 16.86 10.24
C ALA A 17 -3.45 16.87 11.52
N ASP A 18 -4.08 17.11 12.68
CA ASP A 18 -3.36 17.25 13.95
C ASP A 18 -2.50 16.02 14.29
N TYR A 19 -3.03 14.82 14.06
CA TYR A 19 -2.30 13.56 14.28
C TYR A 19 -1.04 13.48 13.40
N TYR A 20 -1.18 13.74 12.10
CA TYR A 20 -0.07 13.61 11.17
C TYR A 20 0.97 14.72 11.36
N ILE A 21 0.53 15.95 11.61
CA ILE A 21 1.42 17.07 11.90
C ILE A 21 2.28 16.77 13.14
N ALA A 22 1.67 16.32 14.24
CA ALA A 22 2.42 15.96 15.44
C ALA A 22 3.45 14.85 15.16
N LYS A 23 3.06 13.80 14.42
CA LYS A 23 3.98 12.71 14.04
C LYS A 23 5.12 13.18 13.14
N TRP A 24 4.86 14.11 12.22
CA TRP A 24 5.90 14.63 11.33
C TRP A 24 6.82 15.62 12.01
N GLU A 25 6.33 16.38 12.99
CA GLU A 25 7.16 17.21 13.86
C GLU A 25 8.07 16.33 14.74
N GLU A 26 7.57 15.21 15.28
CA GLU A 26 8.37 14.22 16.03
C GLU A 26 9.49 13.58 15.20
N LEU A 27 9.23 13.28 13.91
CA LEU A 27 10.24 12.71 13.01
C LEU A 27 11.45 13.65 12.79
N GLY A 28 11.23 14.96 12.85
CA GLY A 28 12.28 15.95 12.60
C GLY A 28 12.95 15.77 11.24
N GLU A 29 14.25 16.09 11.15
CA GLU A 29 15.01 15.98 9.90
C GLU A 29 15.74 14.63 9.73
N THR A 30 16.05 13.94 10.83
CA THR A 30 16.90 12.74 10.81
C THR A 30 16.13 11.44 11.02
N GLN A 31 14.99 11.46 11.72
CA GLN A 31 14.23 10.24 11.96
C GLN A 31 13.25 9.95 10.84
N LYS A 32 13.12 8.65 10.53
CA LYS A 32 12.20 8.14 9.49
C LYS A 32 11.16 7.17 10.05
N VAL A 33 11.26 6.84 11.34
CA VAL A 33 10.44 5.82 11.98
C VAL A 33 9.47 6.49 12.94
N SER A 34 8.18 6.26 12.73
CA SER A 34 7.15 6.56 13.73
C SER A 34 5.96 5.62 13.50
N TRP A 35 5.39 5.13 14.59
CA TRP A 35 4.35 4.11 14.50
C TRP A 35 3.02 4.63 13.92
N ASN A 36 2.47 3.91 12.95
CA ASN A 36 1.16 4.13 12.36
C ASN A 36 0.32 2.84 12.40
N TRP A 37 -0.69 2.83 13.26
CA TRP A 37 -1.61 1.69 13.41
C TRP A 37 -2.41 1.37 12.14
N ALA A 38 -2.86 2.40 11.42
CA ALA A 38 -3.66 2.20 10.21
C ALA A 38 -2.82 1.60 9.08
N ALA A 39 -1.57 2.04 8.92
CA ALA A 39 -0.63 1.47 7.97
C ALA A 39 -0.26 0.02 8.33
N PHE A 40 -0.02 -0.27 9.61
CA PHE A 40 0.25 -1.62 10.11
C PHE A 40 -0.90 -2.60 9.81
N MET A 41 -2.14 -2.22 10.15
CA MET A 41 -3.31 -3.10 10.02
C MET A 41 -3.81 -3.23 8.58
N PHE A 42 -3.75 -2.15 7.80
CA PHE A 42 -4.43 -2.07 6.51
C PHE A 42 -3.51 -1.91 5.31
N GLY A 43 -2.18 -1.77 5.51
CA GLY A 43 -1.15 -1.82 4.47
C GLY A 43 -1.55 -1.22 3.12
N LEU A 44 -1.72 -2.07 2.11
CA LEU A 44 -2.17 -1.72 0.76
C LEU A 44 -3.42 -0.81 0.75
N LEU A 45 -4.44 -1.17 1.53
CA LEU A 45 -5.70 -0.43 1.59
C LEU A 45 -5.49 0.95 2.20
N TRP A 46 -4.56 1.09 3.15
CA TRP A 46 -4.21 2.39 3.73
C TRP A 46 -3.53 3.30 2.71
N PHE A 47 -2.60 2.77 1.89
CA PHE A 47 -2.02 3.54 0.79
C PHE A 47 -3.08 4.02 -0.20
N GLY A 48 -4.00 3.14 -0.61
CA GLY A 48 -5.13 3.49 -1.46
C GLY A 48 -6.07 4.53 -0.85
N TYR A 49 -6.41 4.34 0.43
CA TYR A 49 -7.27 5.23 1.20
C TYR A 49 -6.70 6.66 1.28
N ARG A 50 -5.38 6.82 1.49
CA ARG A 50 -4.68 8.12 1.52
C ARG A 50 -4.28 8.64 0.13
N LYS A 51 -4.81 8.03 -0.94
CA LYS A 51 -4.57 8.36 -2.35
C LYS A 51 -3.10 8.27 -2.81
N MET A 52 -2.28 7.49 -2.10
CA MET A 52 -0.89 7.22 -2.46
C MET A 52 -0.80 6.15 -3.56
N TYR A 53 -1.36 6.41 -4.74
CA TYR A 53 -1.58 5.39 -5.77
C TYR A 53 -0.30 4.70 -6.26
N SER A 54 0.81 5.42 -6.39
CA SER A 54 2.09 4.83 -6.77
C SER A 54 2.61 3.85 -5.72
N TYR A 55 2.50 4.21 -4.43
CA TYR A 55 2.87 3.32 -3.32
C TYR A 55 1.94 2.11 -3.24
N ALA A 56 0.63 2.32 -3.41
CA ALA A 56 -0.34 1.24 -3.44
C ALA A 56 -0.06 0.27 -4.59
N PHE A 57 0.27 0.77 -5.79
CA PHE A 57 0.60 -0.05 -6.95
C PHE A 57 1.87 -0.89 -6.72
N VAL A 58 2.96 -0.27 -6.25
CA VAL A 58 4.21 -0.98 -5.95
C VAL A 58 3.97 -2.06 -4.89
N PHE A 59 3.24 -1.71 -3.82
CA PHE A 59 2.92 -2.65 -2.75
C PHE A 59 2.02 -3.79 -3.22
N LEU A 60 1.04 -3.52 -4.10
CA LEU A 60 0.17 -4.51 -4.71
C LEU A 60 0.98 -5.52 -5.52
N VAL A 61 1.82 -5.05 -6.44
CA VAL A 61 2.67 -5.91 -7.28
C VAL A 61 3.62 -6.74 -6.42
N PHE A 62 4.27 -6.12 -5.43
CA PHE A 62 5.12 -6.83 -4.48
C PHE A 62 4.36 -7.93 -3.73
N SER A 63 3.15 -7.64 -3.24
CA SER A 63 2.35 -8.59 -2.47
C SER A 63 1.90 -9.78 -3.33
N LEU A 64 1.43 -9.53 -4.55
CA LEU A 64 1.02 -10.58 -5.49
C LEU A 64 2.20 -11.43 -5.95
N PHE A 65 3.36 -10.81 -6.21
CA PHE A 65 4.57 -11.54 -6.56
C PHE A 65 5.04 -12.43 -5.40
N LEU A 66 5.06 -11.89 -4.18
CA LEU A 66 5.41 -12.66 -2.99
C LEU A 66 4.45 -13.83 -2.76
N GLN A 67 3.15 -13.60 -2.91
CA GLN A 67 2.13 -14.65 -2.83
C GLN A 67 2.37 -15.73 -3.88
N PHE A 68 2.59 -15.35 -5.14
CA PHE A 68 2.88 -16.29 -6.23
C PHE A 68 4.06 -17.20 -5.88
N ILE A 69 5.18 -16.61 -5.43
CA ILE A 69 6.36 -17.39 -5.01
C ILE A 69 6.02 -18.31 -3.83
N GLN A 70 5.33 -17.80 -2.81
CA GLN A 70 4.98 -18.59 -1.63
C GLN A 70 4.12 -19.80 -1.97
N THR A 71 3.12 -19.62 -2.85
CA THR A 71 2.24 -20.70 -3.32
C THR A 71 2.99 -21.68 -4.22
N ALA A 72 3.79 -21.20 -5.18
CA ALA A 72 4.55 -22.03 -6.11
C ALA A 72 5.55 -22.96 -5.39
N VAL A 73 6.23 -22.47 -4.36
CA VAL A 73 7.18 -23.28 -3.57
C VAL A 73 6.54 -23.98 -2.37
N LYS A 74 5.20 -23.86 -2.21
CA LYS A 74 4.44 -24.47 -1.10
C LYS A 74 4.96 -24.09 0.28
N THR A 75 5.25 -22.80 0.46
CA THR A 75 5.74 -22.23 1.72
C THR A 75 4.81 -22.61 2.88
N HIS A 76 5.40 -23.02 4.01
CA HIS A 76 4.63 -23.39 5.19
C HIS A 76 3.77 -22.22 5.71
N PRO A 77 2.50 -22.42 6.11
CA PRO A 77 1.60 -21.34 6.51
C PRO A 77 2.14 -20.43 7.63
N ILE A 78 2.88 -20.99 8.59
CA ILE A 78 3.51 -20.21 9.66
C ILE A 78 4.55 -19.21 9.10
N VAL A 79 5.34 -19.62 8.10
CA VAL A 79 6.34 -18.75 7.47
C VAL A 79 5.65 -17.62 6.69
N ILE A 80 4.54 -17.92 6.01
CA ILE A 80 3.70 -16.92 5.34
C ILE A 80 3.18 -15.90 6.37
N MET A 81 2.62 -16.37 7.48
CA MET A 81 2.10 -15.52 8.56
C MET A 81 3.18 -14.59 9.13
N LEU A 82 4.35 -15.13 9.48
CA LEU A 82 5.46 -14.35 10.03
C LEU A 82 5.97 -13.31 9.04
N THR A 83 6.06 -13.67 7.76
CA THR A 83 6.48 -12.75 6.69
C THR A 83 5.50 -11.60 6.55
N ASN A 84 4.19 -11.88 6.58
CA ASN A 84 3.15 -10.85 6.51
C ASN A 84 3.17 -9.91 7.72
N ILE A 85 3.34 -10.45 8.93
CA ILE A 85 3.47 -9.63 10.15
C ILE A 85 4.71 -8.74 10.05
N LEU A 86 5.84 -9.27 9.60
CA LEU A 86 7.07 -8.49 9.44
C LEU A 86 6.87 -7.34 8.45
N ILE A 87 6.25 -7.60 7.29
CA ILE A 87 5.92 -6.56 6.30
C ILE A 87 4.98 -5.51 6.92
N SER A 88 3.92 -5.93 7.62
CA SER A 88 3.01 -5.02 8.31
C SER A 88 3.73 -4.15 9.34
N VAL A 89 4.65 -4.70 10.14
CA VAL A 89 5.46 -3.93 11.10
C VAL A 89 6.31 -2.89 10.38
N VAL A 90 6.99 -3.27 9.29
CA VAL A 90 7.79 -2.33 8.50
C VAL A 90 6.91 -1.21 7.93
N VAL A 91 5.75 -1.54 7.36
CA VAL A 91 4.80 -0.53 6.84
C VAL A 91 4.26 0.35 7.98
N GLY A 92 3.99 -0.22 9.15
CA GLY A 92 3.59 0.52 10.35
C GLY A 92 4.65 1.49 10.85
N MET A 93 5.93 1.10 10.79
CA MET A 93 7.06 1.93 11.21
C MET A 93 7.35 3.10 10.28
N PHE A 94 7.18 2.90 8.96
CA PHE A 94 7.55 3.91 7.95
C PHE A 94 6.35 4.62 7.34
N GLY A 95 5.12 4.19 7.60
CA GLY A 95 3.91 4.71 6.96
C GLY A 95 3.76 6.23 7.08
N ASN A 96 3.94 6.78 8.29
CA ASN A 96 3.88 8.23 8.51
C ASN A 96 4.94 8.99 7.69
N TYR A 97 6.17 8.47 7.64
CA TYR A 97 7.26 9.09 6.88
C TYR A 97 6.99 9.04 5.37
N LEU A 98 6.56 7.88 4.85
CA LEU A 98 6.21 7.74 3.43
C LEU A 98 5.09 8.71 3.05
N TYR A 99 4.08 8.84 3.90
CA TYR A 99 2.98 9.76 3.65
C TYR A 99 3.40 11.24 3.74
N TYR A 100 4.31 11.59 4.65
CA TYR A 100 4.91 12.93 4.71
C TYR A 100 5.62 13.29 3.40
N GLN A 101 6.51 12.42 2.93
CA GLN A 101 7.28 12.64 1.71
C GLN A 101 6.36 12.73 0.49
N TYR A 102 5.35 11.87 0.42
CA TYR A 102 4.34 11.94 -0.62
C TYR A 102 3.59 13.28 -0.61
N ALA A 103 3.07 13.70 0.54
CA ALA A 103 2.32 14.94 0.68
C ALA A 103 3.17 16.15 0.31
N LYS A 104 4.39 16.23 0.85
CA LYS A 104 5.34 17.33 0.57
C LYS A 104 5.68 17.43 -0.91
N ASN A 105 6.01 16.30 -1.55
CA ASN A 105 6.34 16.29 -2.98
C ASN A 105 5.12 16.64 -3.85
N LYS A 106 3.92 16.18 -3.47
CA LYS A 106 2.70 16.48 -4.21
C LYS A 106 2.32 17.97 -4.11
N ILE A 107 2.41 18.54 -2.90
CA ILE A 107 2.19 19.98 -2.67
C ILE A 107 3.21 20.79 -3.47
N LYS A 108 4.49 20.43 -3.43
CA LYS A 108 5.54 21.09 -4.21
C LYS A 108 5.22 21.12 -5.70
N GLN A 109 4.82 19.99 -6.29
CA GLN A 109 4.43 19.91 -7.71
C GLN A 109 3.23 20.83 -8.03
N ILE A 110 2.24 20.90 -7.13
CA ILE A 110 1.09 21.79 -7.30
C ILE A 110 1.54 23.26 -7.26
N LYS A 111 2.45 23.63 -6.34
CA LYS A 111 2.99 25.00 -6.23
C LYS A 111 3.78 25.41 -7.46
N GLU A 112 4.55 24.49 -8.05
CA GLU A 112 5.35 24.73 -9.25
C GLU A 112 4.48 24.84 -10.52
N SER A 113 3.30 24.23 -10.53
CA SER A 113 2.39 24.21 -11.69
C SER A 113 1.29 25.28 -11.66
N ILE A 114 0.97 25.83 -10.48
CA ILE A 114 -0.17 26.74 -10.30
C ILE A 114 0.28 28.03 -9.59
N THR A 115 0.22 29.14 -10.32
CA THR A 115 0.57 30.47 -9.81
C THR A 115 -0.53 31.06 -8.92
N ASP A 116 -1.80 30.83 -9.25
CA ASP A 116 -2.94 31.36 -8.49
C ASP A 116 -3.10 30.65 -7.13
N GLU A 117 -3.12 31.42 -6.05
CA GLU A 117 -3.14 30.92 -4.67
C GLU A 117 -4.44 30.16 -4.34
N ARG A 118 -5.57 30.66 -4.85
CA ARG A 118 -6.89 30.04 -4.60
C ARG A 118 -6.98 28.70 -5.31
N GLN A 119 -6.56 28.62 -6.57
CA GLN A 119 -6.51 27.37 -7.33
C GLN A 119 -5.53 26.36 -6.73
N ARG A 120 -4.36 26.81 -6.27
CA ARG A 120 -3.40 25.97 -5.55
C ARG A 120 -4.00 25.33 -4.32
N THR A 121 -4.67 26.13 -3.48
CA THR A 121 -5.34 25.64 -2.27
C THR A 121 -6.40 24.59 -2.59
N LEU A 122 -7.22 24.83 -3.61
CA LEU A 122 -8.24 23.88 -4.07
C LEU A 122 -7.62 22.56 -4.54
N GLU A 123 -6.52 22.62 -5.30
CA GLU A 123 -5.83 21.43 -5.79
C GLU A 123 -5.13 20.63 -4.68
N ILE A 124 -4.56 21.31 -3.67
CA ILE A 124 -4.00 20.66 -2.48
C ILE A 124 -5.08 19.84 -1.78
N VAL A 125 -6.26 20.43 -1.54
CA VAL A 125 -7.38 19.73 -0.89
C VAL A 125 -7.91 18.57 -1.76
N ARG A 126 -8.00 18.75 -3.09
CA ARG A 126 -8.50 17.72 -4.01
C ARG A 126 -7.58 16.49 -4.08
N ASN A 127 -6.27 16.72 -4.16
CA ASN A 127 -5.26 15.67 -4.23
C ASN A 127 -5.02 15.00 -2.87
N GLY A 128 -5.26 15.73 -1.79
CA GLY A 128 -5.21 15.23 -0.42
C GLY A 128 -6.46 14.48 0.02
N GLY A 129 -6.65 14.41 1.34
CA GLY A 129 -7.77 13.78 1.99
C GLY A 129 -7.75 12.25 1.90
N THR A 130 -8.94 11.67 1.80
CA THR A 130 -9.13 10.21 1.85
C THR A 130 -10.15 9.73 0.82
N SER A 131 -10.02 8.49 0.36
CA SER A 131 -10.95 7.86 -0.59
C SER A 131 -11.27 6.42 -0.18
N LEU A 132 -12.44 6.22 0.43
CA LEU A 132 -12.89 4.88 0.82
C LEU A 132 -13.19 4.01 -0.42
N SER A 133 -13.78 4.58 -1.46
CA SER A 133 -14.06 3.87 -2.72
C SER A 133 -12.77 3.35 -3.37
N THR A 134 -11.69 4.13 -3.35
CA THR A 134 -10.40 3.67 -3.88
C THR A 134 -9.80 2.53 -3.05
N ALA A 135 -9.92 2.59 -1.72
CA ALA A 135 -9.47 1.49 -0.86
C ALA A 135 -10.26 0.21 -1.15
N ILE A 136 -11.59 0.29 -1.28
CA ILE A 136 -12.44 -0.86 -1.63
C ILE A 136 -12.07 -1.41 -3.00
N ALA A 137 -11.93 -0.55 -4.01
CA ALA A 137 -11.58 -0.96 -5.37
C ALA A 137 -10.23 -1.69 -5.43
N ILE A 138 -9.21 -1.20 -4.73
CA ILE A 138 -7.89 -1.85 -4.64
C ILE A 138 -8.00 -3.19 -3.90
N GLY A 139 -8.80 -3.26 -2.83
CA GLY A 139 -9.04 -4.51 -2.10
C GLY A 139 -9.69 -5.57 -2.97
N LEU A 140 -10.74 -5.20 -3.72
CA LEU A 140 -11.41 -6.11 -4.66
C LEU A 140 -10.47 -6.57 -5.77
N LEU A 141 -9.65 -5.66 -6.33
CA LEU A 141 -8.64 -5.99 -7.33
C LEU A 141 -7.61 -6.98 -6.79
N TYR A 142 -7.12 -6.77 -5.57
CA TYR A 142 -6.17 -7.68 -4.92
C TYR A 142 -6.79 -9.07 -4.73
N LEU A 143 -8.01 -9.15 -4.19
CA LEU A 143 -8.70 -10.42 -4.00
C LEU A 143 -8.91 -11.17 -5.32
N MET A 144 -9.34 -10.47 -6.37
CA MET A 144 -9.52 -11.06 -7.70
C MET A 144 -8.20 -11.60 -8.26
N ALA A 145 -7.12 -10.81 -8.20
CA ALA A 145 -5.80 -11.22 -8.69
C ALA A 145 -5.23 -12.40 -7.89
N SER A 146 -5.39 -12.38 -6.56
CA SER A 146 -5.02 -13.48 -5.66
C SER A 146 -5.73 -14.78 -6.03
N SER A 147 -7.04 -14.73 -6.25
CA SER A 147 -7.83 -15.92 -6.64
C SER A 147 -7.38 -16.50 -7.99
N ILE A 148 -7.01 -15.64 -8.95
CA ILE A 148 -6.50 -16.09 -10.25
C ILE A 148 -5.17 -16.83 -10.09
N ILE A 149 -4.25 -16.33 -9.26
CA ILE A 149 -2.96 -16.98 -8.98
C ILE A 149 -3.17 -18.36 -8.35
N GLU A 150 -4.04 -18.45 -7.34
CA GLU A 150 -4.33 -19.71 -6.65
C GLU A 150 -4.96 -20.73 -7.59
N TYR A 151 -5.94 -20.32 -8.39
CA TYR A 151 -6.60 -21.18 -9.36
C TYR A 151 -5.63 -21.71 -10.42
N GLY A 152 -4.82 -20.82 -11.02
CA GLY A 152 -3.87 -21.22 -12.08
C GLY A 152 -2.84 -22.24 -11.60
N LEU A 153 -2.27 -22.05 -10.40
CA LEU A 153 -1.31 -23.01 -9.84
C LEU A 153 -1.96 -24.35 -9.44
N GLN A 154 -3.25 -24.34 -9.11
CA GLN A 154 -4.00 -25.57 -8.84
C GLN A 154 -4.32 -26.34 -10.12
N GLU A 155 -4.69 -25.64 -11.20
CA GLU A 155 -4.97 -26.23 -12.51
C GLU A 155 -3.73 -26.92 -13.08
N ASP A 156 -2.58 -26.23 -13.10
CA ASP A 156 -1.28 -26.79 -13.51
C ASP A 156 -0.96 -28.10 -12.77
N LYS A 157 -1.25 -28.16 -11.47
CA LYS A 157 -1.03 -29.36 -10.67
C LYS A 157 -1.95 -30.51 -11.09
N ILE A 158 -3.21 -30.22 -11.40
CA ILE A 158 -4.20 -31.24 -11.81
C ILE A 158 -3.84 -31.78 -13.20
N GLU A 159 -3.43 -30.93 -14.13
CA GLU A 159 -3.01 -31.36 -15.46
C GLU A 159 -1.80 -32.31 -15.40
N ASN A 160 -0.78 -31.96 -14.61
CA ASN A 160 0.40 -32.82 -14.42
C ASN A 160 0.04 -34.20 -13.85
N ILE A 161 -0.93 -34.29 -12.93
CA ILE A 161 -1.40 -35.57 -12.38
C ILE A 161 -2.14 -36.38 -13.45
N ARG A 162 -3.04 -35.75 -14.21
CA ARG A 162 -3.78 -36.41 -15.30
C ARG A 162 -2.86 -36.94 -16.38
N GLU A 163 -1.82 -36.19 -16.73
CA GLU A 163 -0.81 -36.63 -17.68
C GLU A 163 -0.06 -37.86 -17.15
N GLN A 164 0.37 -37.86 -15.90
CA GLN A 164 1.01 -39.02 -15.26
C GLN A 164 0.11 -40.26 -15.24
N GLU A 165 -1.17 -40.11 -14.86
CA GLU A 165 -2.16 -41.20 -14.87
C GLU A 165 -2.44 -41.72 -16.29
N SER A 166 -2.42 -40.84 -17.30
CA SER A 166 -2.60 -41.23 -18.70
C SER A 166 -1.42 -42.06 -19.24
N ILE A 167 -0.20 -41.77 -18.75
CA ILE A 167 1.03 -42.45 -19.16
C ILE A 167 1.19 -43.80 -18.42
N ASN A 168 0.76 -43.89 -17.16
CA ASN A 168 0.80 -45.15 -16.39
C ASN A 168 -0.51 -45.41 -15.65
N PRO A 169 -1.50 -46.05 -16.32
CA PRO A 169 -2.81 -46.33 -15.73
C PRO A 169 -2.79 -47.26 -14.51
N TRP A 170 -1.67 -47.93 -14.25
CA TRP A 170 -1.52 -48.99 -13.24
C TRP A 170 -0.58 -48.60 -12.09
N SER A 171 -0.20 -47.32 -11.96
CA SER A 171 0.72 -46.86 -10.90
C SER A 171 0.05 -46.57 -9.54
N SER A 172 -1.16 -47.07 -9.31
CA SER A 172 -1.90 -46.89 -8.04
C SER A 172 -1.69 -48.05 -7.07
#